data_AF-A0A170VPM9-F1
#
_entry.id   AF-A0A170VPM9-F1
#
_cell.length_a   1.000
_cell.length_b   1.000
_cell.length_c   1.000
_cell.angle_alpha   90.00
_cell.angle_beta   90.00
_cell.angle_gamma   90.00
#
_symmetry.space_group_name_H-M   'P 1'
#
loop_
_entity.id
_entity.type
_entity.pdbx_description
1 polymer ?
#
loop_
_entity_poly.entity_id
_entity_poly.type
_entity_poly.pdbx_seq_one_letter_code
_entity_poly.pdbx_strand_id
1 'polypeptide(L)' 'WNYNFMGVRHDPQMKYELTLGNPKEFYHEVHRPAHFLNFSALEEGGSSLGADREDLFA' A
#
# COMPACT_ATOMS: atom_id res chain seq x y z
N TRP A 1 -9.51 10.52 0.99
CA TRP A 1 -9.81 11.83 0.36
C TRP A 1 -8.93 12.08 -0.86
N ASN A 2 -7.66 11.67 -0.82
CA ASN A 2 -6.71 11.93 -1.90
C ASN A 2 -6.66 10.78 -2.94
N TYR A 3 -7.01 11.08 -4.20
CA TYR A 3 -6.91 10.15 -5.35
C TYR A 3 -5.75 10.48 -6.31
N ASN A 4 -4.82 11.40 -5.97
CA ASN A 4 -3.74 11.83 -6.87
C ASN A 4 -2.86 10.67 -7.37
N PHE A 5 -2.59 9.65 -6.54
CA PHE A 5 -1.79 8.48 -6.92
C PHE A 5 -2.61 7.31 -7.47
N MET A 6 -3.93 7.50 -7.62
CA MET A 6 -4.87 6.52 -8.15
C MET A 6 -5.82 7.20 -9.15
N GLY A 7 -5.30 8.11 -9.99
CA GLY A 7 -6.11 9.01 -10.82
C GLY A 7 -7.14 8.30 -11.71
N VAL A 8 -6.80 7.13 -12.27
CA VAL A 8 -7.72 6.30 -13.06
C VAL A 8 -8.94 5.79 -12.29
N ARG A 9 -8.90 5.81 -10.95
CA ARG A 9 -10.01 5.40 -10.07
C ARG A 9 -10.90 6.58 -9.66
N HIS A 10 -10.56 7.80 -10.04
CA HIS A 10 -11.36 8.98 -9.73
C HIS A 10 -12.32 9.26 -10.88
N ASP A 11 -13.62 9.30 -10.56
CA ASP A 11 -14.69 9.55 -11.51
C ASP A 11 -15.51 10.79 -11.07
N PRO A 12 -15.88 11.72 -11.98
CA PRO A 12 -16.67 12.90 -11.63
C PRO A 12 -18.06 12.61 -11.03
N GLN A 13 -18.62 11.44 -11.30
CA GLN A 13 -19.92 10.97 -10.81
C GLN A 13 -19.79 9.95 -9.66
N MET A 14 -18.58 9.78 -9.09
CA MET A 14 -18.36 8.92 -7.94
C MET A 14 -19.28 9.31 -6.76
N LYS A 15 -19.97 8.30 -6.21
CA LYS A 15 -20.74 8.44 -4.97
C LYS A 15 -19.87 8.06 -3.79
N TYR A 16 -19.96 8.82 -2.70
CA TYR A 16 -19.23 8.56 -1.46
C TYR A 16 -20.06 9.03 -0.27
N GLU A 17 -19.80 8.43 0.89
CA GLU A 17 -20.35 8.84 2.17
C GLU A 17 -19.32 9.66 2.95
N LEU A 18 -19.78 10.39 3.97
CA LEU A 18 -18.94 11.21 4.84
C LEU A 18 -18.93 10.63 6.25
N THR A 19 -17.77 10.74 6.91
CA THR A 19 -17.56 10.31 8.30
C THR A 19 -16.85 11.40 9.07
N LEU A 20 -17.16 11.56 10.36
CA LEU A 20 -16.45 12.50 11.22
C LEU A 20 -15.06 11.97 11.57
N GLY A 21 -14.01 12.72 11.19
CA GLY A 21 -12.62 12.36 11.48
C GLY A 21 -11.64 13.33 10.82
N ASN A 22 -10.37 13.20 11.19
CA ASN A 22 -9.30 14.04 10.63
C ASN A 22 -8.80 13.47 9.29
N PRO A 23 -8.60 14.31 8.26
CA PRO A 23 -7.98 13.87 7.02
C PRO A 23 -6.53 13.46 7.26
N LYS A 24 -6.10 12.39 6.60
CA LYS A 24 -4.70 11.93 6.60
C LYS A 24 -3.81 12.87 5.78
N GLU A 25 -2.49 12.88 6.03
CA GLU A 25 -1.55 13.69 5.26
C GLU A 25 -1.56 13.31 3.77
N PHE A 26 -1.09 14.23 2.92
CA PHE A 26 -1.07 14.01 1.46
C PHE A 26 -0.34 12.72 1.09
N TYR A 27 0.79 12.45 1.75
CA TYR A 27 1.62 11.25 1.59
C TYR A 27 1.37 10.17 2.66
N HIS A 28 0.16 10.06 3.20
CA HIS A 28 -0.19 8.87 3.99
C HIS A 28 -0.17 7.60 3.11
N GLU A 29 0.22 6.45 3.67
CA GLU A 29 0.40 5.17 2.96
C GLU A 29 -0.86 4.73 2.19
N VAL A 30 -2.04 4.91 2.78
CA VAL A 30 -3.35 4.60 2.19
C VAL A 30 -3.62 5.33 0.88
N HIS A 31 -2.98 6.48 0.66
CA HIS A 31 -3.10 7.22 -0.59
C HIS A 31 -2.18 6.68 -1.70
N ARG A 32 -1.20 5.82 -1.38
CA ARG A 32 -0.17 5.31 -2.31
C ARG A 32 -0.09 3.76 -2.33
N PRO A 33 -1.21 3.02 -2.42
CA PRO A 33 -1.19 1.56 -2.27
C PRO A 33 -0.26 0.85 -3.26
N ALA A 34 -0.15 1.33 -4.51
CA ALA A 34 0.75 0.74 -5.50
C ALA A 34 2.23 0.75 -5.08
N HIS A 35 2.67 1.73 -4.27
CA HIS A 35 4.05 1.77 -3.79
C HIS A 35 4.36 0.64 -2.81
N PHE A 36 3.33 0.13 -2.12
CA PHE A 36 3.46 -0.89 -1.08
C PHE A 36 3.01 -2.28 -1.56
N LEU A 37 2.30 -2.38 -2.68
CA LEU A 37 1.83 -3.64 -3.25
C LEU A 37 2.75 -4.20 -4.35
N ASN A 38 3.70 -3.40 -4.86
CA ASN A 38 4.58 -3.79 -5.97
C ASN A 38 5.77 -4.71 -5.56
N PHE A 39 5.71 -5.40 -4.42
CA PHE A 39 6.78 -6.29 -3.96
C PHE A 39 6.64 -7.75 -4.41
N SER A 40 5.57 -8.10 -5.13
CA SER A 40 5.31 -9.48 -5.60
C SER A 40 6.42 -10.05 -6.48
N ALA A 41 7.24 -9.20 -7.10
CA ALA A 41 8.36 -9.63 -7.94
C ALA A 41 9.59 -10.14 -7.14
N LEU A 42 9.69 -9.82 -5.85
CA LEU A 42 10.83 -10.20 -5.00
C LEU A 42 10.61 -11.52 -4.25
N GLU A 43 9.36 -11.90 -3.97
CA GLU A 43 9.06 -13.17 -3.29
C GLU A 43 9.26 -14.40 -4.17
N GLU A 44 9.11 -14.28 -5.49
CA GLU A 44 9.32 -15.39 -6.44
C GLU A 44 10.79 -15.86 -6.50
N GLY A 45 11.75 -15.03 -6.04
CA GLY A 45 13.17 -15.39 -5.97
C GLY A 45 13.73 -15.59 -4.54
N GLY A 46 12.92 -15.37 -3.50
CA GLY A 46 13.45 -15.11 -2.15
C GLY A 46 13.43 -16.28 -1.15
N SER A 47 12.61 -17.30 -1.35
CA SER A 47 12.35 -18.28 -0.28
C SER A 47 13.27 -19.50 -0.25
N SER A 48 14.25 -19.63 -1.16
CA SER A 48 15.14 -20.81 -1.24
C SER A 48 16.63 -20.50 -1.44
N LEU A 49 17.06 -19.23 -1.40
CA LEU A 49 18.46 -18.84 -1.64
C LEU A 49 19.13 -18.16 -0.43
N GLY A 50 18.44 -18.10 0.72
CA GLY A 50 18.95 -17.46 1.93
C GLY A 50 19.68 -18.46 2.83
N ALA A 51 20.90 -18.09 3.23
CA ALA A 51 21.75 -18.80 4.19
C ALA A 51 21.02 -19.15 5.51
N ASP A 52 21.59 -20.09 6.27
CA ASP A 52 21.07 -20.56 7.56
C ASP A 52 20.71 -19.38 8.49
N ARG A 53 19.41 -19.27 8.82
CA ARG A 53 18.86 -18.21 9.68
C ARG A 53 18.48 -18.79 11.03
N GLU A 54 19.31 -18.56 12.05
CA GLU A 54 19.01 -18.90 13.44
C GLU A 54 18.20 -17.77 14.10
N ASP A 55 16.91 -18.00 14.32
CA ASP A 55 15.99 -17.06 14.98
C ASP A 55 15.80 -17.46 16.44
N LEU A 56 16.79 -17.11 17.28
CA LEU A 56 16.89 -17.55 18.67
C LEU A 56 16.03 -16.73 19.66
N PHE A 57 15.37 -15.67 19.19
CA PHE A 57 14.68 -14.69 20.05
C PHE A 57 13.34 -14.23 19.46
N ALA A 58 12.45 -15.19 19.18
CA ALA A 58 11.05 -14.92 18.86
C ALA A 58 10.23 -14.54 20.10
#